data_AF-A0A9N7VA36-F1
#
_entry.id   AF-A0A9N7VA36-F1
#
_cell.length_a   1.000
_cell.length_b   1.000
_cell.length_c   1.000
_cell.angle_alpha   90.00
_cell.angle_beta   90.00
_cell.angle_gamma   90.00
#
_symmetry.space_group_name_H-M   'P 1'
#
loop_
_entity.id
_entity.type
_entity.pdbx_description
1 polymer ?
#
loop_
_entity_poly.entity_id
_entity_poly.type
_entity_poly.pdbx_seq_one_letter_code
_entity_poly.pdbx_strand_id
1 'polypeptide(L)'
;MKRVKEDLALLKTAEEQEFLQKQQQDLDGALKKIIQQHKLEIATIERDCLNHKQQLMRAREAAMWELEERHLQEKHQQLKQQLKDQYFLQRHQLLKRHEKEMEQMHRYNQRLIEEMKNKQNQERVRLPKIQRSEAKTRMAMFKKSLRITATASVTPEQERERIKQFGSQEEKRQKNERLNQHQKHENQMRDLQLQCDSNIRELQQLQNEKCHLLIEHETQKLKELDEEHSQEIRQWREKLRPRKKALEEEFTRKLQEQEVFFKMSGESECLNPTTQSRVSKFYPIPNLHNAGL
;
A
#
# COMPACT_ATOMS: atom_id res chain seq x y z
N MET A 1 -94.19 -32.67 63.74
CA MET A 1 -93.04 -33.50 64.18
C MET A 1 -92.28 -34.14 63.02
N LYS A 2 -92.88 -34.91 62.10
CA LYS A 2 -92.16 -35.49 60.95
C LYS A 2 -91.67 -34.46 59.92
N ARG A 3 -92.55 -33.56 59.44
CA ARG A 3 -92.18 -32.49 58.48
C ARG A 3 -91.03 -31.59 58.97
N VAL A 4 -91.07 -31.15 60.22
CA VAL A 4 -90.01 -30.31 60.83
C VAL A 4 -88.64 -31.03 60.89
N LYS A 5 -88.63 -32.37 61.06
CA LYS A 5 -87.38 -33.16 61.01
C LYS A 5 -86.86 -33.34 59.58
N GLU A 6 -87.75 -33.47 58.60
CA GLU A 6 -87.40 -33.55 57.17
C GLU A 6 -86.87 -32.21 56.66
N ASP A 7 -87.50 -31.09 57.03
CA ASP A 7 -87.07 -29.73 56.70
C ASP A 7 -85.69 -29.41 57.31
N LEU A 8 -85.45 -29.84 58.56
CA LEU A 8 -84.15 -29.66 59.23
C LEU A 8 -83.04 -30.51 58.58
N ALA A 9 -83.36 -31.71 58.10
CA ALA A 9 -82.41 -32.57 57.39
C ALA A 9 -82.06 -32.02 56.01
N LEU A 10 -83.06 -31.50 55.27
CA LEU A 10 -82.85 -30.80 54.00
C LEU A 10 -81.96 -29.56 54.19
N LEU A 11 -82.20 -28.76 55.23
CA LEU A 11 -81.39 -27.58 55.53
C LEU A 11 -79.93 -27.94 55.81
N LYS A 12 -79.69 -28.96 56.65
CA LYS A 12 -78.34 -29.48 56.93
C LYS A 12 -77.62 -30.01 55.69
N THR A 13 -78.36 -30.66 54.80
CA THR A 13 -77.81 -31.22 53.55
C THR A 13 -77.43 -30.09 52.58
N ALA A 14 -78.22 -29.01 52.55
CA ALA A 14 -77.91 -27.81 51.79
C ALA A 14 -76.68 -27.06 52.35
N GLU A 15 -76.58 -26.91 53.68
CA GLU A 15 -75.41 -26.30 54.34
C GLU A 15 -74.12 -27.12 54.10
N GLU A 16 -74.20 -28.45 54.13
CA GLU A 16 -73.08 -29.34 53.82
C GLU A 16 -72.66 -29.27 52.35
N GLN A 17 -73.62 -29.19 51.41
CA GLN A 17 -73.33 -28.96 50.00
C GLN A 17 -72.67 -27.60 49.74
N GLU A 18 -73.15 -26.53 50.39
CA GLU A 18 -72.59 -25.19 50.26
C GLU A 18 -71.15 -25.12 50.81
N PHE A 19 -70.90 -25.79 51.95
CA PHE A 19 -69.57 -25.91 52.52
C PHE A 19 -68.59 -26.64 51.59
N LEU A 20 -69.01 -27.78 51.03
CA LEU A 20 -68.19 -28.54 50.06
C LEU A 20 -67.94 -27.73 48.79
N GLN A 21 -68.94 -27.02 48.28
CA GLN A 21 -68.80 -26.16 47.11
C GLN A 21 -67.82 -25.01 47.36
N LYS A 22 -67.86 -24.41 48.56
CA LYS A 22 -66.94 -23.36 48.96
C LYS A 22 -65.50 -23.87 49.10
N GLN A 23 -65.30 -25.03 49.73
CA GLN A 23 -63.99 -25.65 49.84
C GLN A 23 -63.40 -25.98 48.46
N GLN A 24 -64.22 -26.47 47.53
CA GLN A 24 -63.81 -26.73 46.15
C GLN A 24 -63.42 -25.44 45.43
N GLN A 25 -64.21 -24.36 45.57
CA GLN A 25 -63.88 -23.06 44.99
C GLN A 25 -62.57 -22.48 45.55
N ASP A 26 -62.35 -22.60 46.86
CA ASP A 26 -61.13 -22.12 47.51
C ASP A 26 -59.90 -22.91 47.03
N LEU A 27 -60.03 -24.24 46.89
CA LEU A 27 -58.98 -25.11 46.34
C LEU A 27 -58.67 -24.75 44.89
N ASP A 28 -59.70 -24.62 44.05
CA ASP A 28 -59.55 -24.25 42.63
C ASP A 28 -58.92 -22.85 42.48
N GLY A 29 -59.30 -21.92 43.36
CA GLY A 29 -58.73 -20.58 43.42
C GLY A 29 -57.25 -20.59 43.81
N ALA A 30 -56.86 -21.39 44.79
CA ALA A 30 -55.47 -21.55 45.20
C ALA A 30 -54.62 -22.22 44.09
N LEU A 31 -55.14 -23.28 43.46
CA LEU A 31 -54.49 -23.96 42.33
C LEU A 31 -54.28 -23.00 41.15
N LYS A 32 -55.29 -22.23 40.78
CA LYS A 32 -55.19 -21.21 39.73
C LYS A 32 -54.10 -20.18 40.03
N LYS A 33 -54.00 -19.70 41.28
CA LYS A 33 -52.96 -18.75 41.69
C LYS A 33 -51.55 -19.35 41.57
N ILE A 34 -51.35 -20.57 42.05
CA ILE A 34 -50.04 -21.25 41.97
C ILE A 34 -49.64 -21.47 40.50
N ILE A 35 -50.56 -21.94 39.66
CA ILE A 35 -50.32 -22.14 38.23
C ILE A 35 -49.97 -20.81 37.54
N GLN A 36 -50.70 -19.74 37.84
CA GLN A 36 -50.45 -18.42 37.26
C GLN A 36 -49.07 -17.88 37.67
N GLN A 37 -48.72 -18.02 38.95
CA GLN A 37 -47.41 -17.62 39.48
C GLN A 37 -46.28 -18.39 38.79
N HIS A 38 -46.40 -19.72 38.68
CA HIS A 38 -45.39 -20.55 38.04
C HIS A 38 -45.25 -20.24 36.54
N LYS A 39 -46.36 -19.97 35.83
CA LYS A 39 -46.32 -19.51 34.43
C LYS A 39 -45.57 -18.19 34.28
N LEU A 40 -45.78 -17.25 35.20
CA LEU A 40 -45.08 -15.96 35.21
C LEU A 40 -43.58 -16.13 35.48
N GLU A 41 -43.22 -16.98 36.43
CA GLU A 41 -41.83 -17.31 36.76
C GLU A 41 -41.12 -17.93 35.56
N ILE A 42 -41.71 -18.94 34.92
CA ILE A 42 -41.15 -19.57 33.71
C ILE A 42 -40.97 -18.53 32.60
N ALA A 43 -41.99 -17.69 32.34
CA ALA A 43 -41.91 -16.66 31.30
C ALA A 43 -40.80 -15.64 31.57
N THR A 44 -40.51 -15.36 32.85
CA THR A 44 -39.42 -14.46 33.26
C THR A 44 -38.06 -15.11 33.05
N ILE A 45 -37.87 -16.34 33.52
CA ILE A 45 -36.62 -17.09 33.34
C ILE A 45 -36.28 -17.28 31.86
N GLU A 46 -37.27 -17.63 31.04
CA GLU A 46 -37.08 -17.81 29.59
C GLU A 46 -36.71 -16.51 28.88
N ARG A 47 -37.28 -15.37 29.32
CA ARG A 47 -36.93 -14.05 28.81
C ARG A 47 -35.49 -13.67 29.19
N ASP A 48 -35.08 -13.93 30.42
CA ASP A 48 -33.73 -13.64 30.89
C ASP A 48 -32.69 -14.52 30.17
N CYS A 49 -32.99 -15.80 29.98
CA CYS A 49 -32.18 -16.72 29.20
C CYS A 49 -32.01 -16.25 27.75
N LEU A 50 -33.09 -15.80 27.10
CA LEU A 50 -33.05 -15.27 25.75
C LEU A 50 -32.20 -13.98 25.66
N ASN A 51 -32.33 -13.08 26.63
CA ASN A 51 -31.50 -11.88 26.72
C ASN A 51 -30.02 -12.23 26.91
N HIS A 52 -29.70 -13.16 27.82
CA HIS A 52 -28.33 -13.60 28.04
C HIS A 52 -27.73 -14.23 26.79
N LYS A 53 -28.49 -15.09 26.10
CA LYS A 53 -28.08 -15.65 24.80
C LYS A 53 -27.79 -14.56 23.78
N GLN A 54 -28.63 -13.53 23.68
CA GLN A 54 -28.39 -12.43 22.75
C GLN A 54 -27.13 -11.65 23.10
N GLN A 55 -26.85 -11.44 24.38
CA GLN A 55 -25.63 -10.75 24.81
C GLN A 55 -24.37 -11.53 24.42
N LEU A 56 -24.38 -12.86 24.56
CA LEU A 56 -23.30 -13.72 24.08
C LEU A 56 -23.14 -13.64 22.56
N MET A 57 -24.24 -13.63 21.80
CA MET A 57 -24.20 -13.49 20.34
C MET A 57 -23.63 -12.13 19.91
N ARG A 58 -24.05 -11.03 20.56
CA ARG A 58 -23.48 -9.69 20.33
C ARG A 58 -21.98 -9.64 20.64
N ALA A 59 -21.56 -10.21 21.77
CA ALA A 59 -20.15 -10.25 22.16
C ALA A 59 -19.30 -11.05 21.16
N ARG A 60 -19.80 -12.22 20.73
CA ARG A 60 -19.15 -13.03 19.69
C ARG A 60 -19.00 -12.27 18.38
N GLU A 61 -20.07 -11.62 17.93
CA GLU A 61 -20.07 -10.85 16.68
C GLU A 61 -19.13 -9.63 16.76
N ALA A 62 -19.11 -8.92 17.89
CA ALA A 62 -18.17 -7.83 18.12
C ALA A 62 -16.71 -8.31 18.06
N ALA A 63 -16.38 -9.42 18.72
CA ALA A 63 -15.04 -10.00 18.68
C ALA A 63 -14.61 -10.42 17.26
N MET A 64 -15.55 -10.97 16.47
CA MET A 64 -15.30 -11.28 15.06
C MET A 64 -15.01 -10.02 14.24
N TRP A 65 -15.77 -8.94 14.44
CA TRP A 65 -15.54 -7.68 13.71
C TRP A 65 -14.20 -7.04 14.07
N GLU A 66 -13.80 -7.04 15.34
CA GLU A 66 -12.50 -6.55 15.77
C GLU A 66 -11.35 -7.34 15.14
N LEU A 67 -11.49 -8.67 15.03
CA LEU A 67 -10.52 -9.53 14.38
C LEU A 67 -10.43 -9.24 12.86
N GLU A 68 -11.58 -9.11 12.19
CA GLU A 68 -11.66 -8.76 10.77
C GLU A 68 -11.02 -7.39 10.50
N GLU A 69 -11.32 -6.37 11.31
CA GLU A 69 -10.73 -5.03 11.19
C GLU A 69 -9.22 -5.06 11.37
N ARG A 70 -8.74 -5.75 12.40
CA ARG A 70 -7.31 -5.91 12.67
C ARG A 70 -6.61 -6.60 11.50
N HIS A 71 -7.20 -7.67 10.97
CA HIS A 71 -6.63 -8.39 9.83
C HIS A 71 -6.49 -7.48 8.59
N LEU A 72 -7.50 -6.65 8.30
CA LEU A 72 -7.43 -5.70 7.19
C LEU A 72 -6.32 -4.65 7.39
N GLN A 73 -6.14 -4.16 8.61
CA GLN A 73 -5.07 -3.22 8.96
C GLN A 73 -3.68 -3.88 8.85
N GLU A 74 -3.52 -5.08 9.39
CA GLU A 74 -2.27 -5.84 9.34
C GLU A 74 -1.87 -6.15 7.89
N LYS A 75 -2.83 -6.60 7.07
CA LYS A 75 -2.63 -6.83 5.63
C LYS A 75 -2.14 -5.56 4.93
N HIS A 76 -2.79 -4.42 5.18
CA HIS A 76 -2.37 -3.14 4.60
C HIS A 76 -0.94 -2.76 5.02
N GLN A 77 -0.64 -2.86 6.31
CA GLN A 77 0.68 -2.49 6.83
C GLN A 77 1.79 -3.40 6.27
N GLN A 78 1.52 -4.70 6.12
CA GLN A 78 2.45 -5.64 5.50
C GLN A 78 2.72 -5.29 4.03
N LEU A 79 1.66 -5.06 3.23
CA LEU A 79 1.80 -4.67 1.82
C LEU A 79 2.55 -3.34 1.68
N LYS A 80 2.26 -2.37 2.56
CA LYS A 80 2.93 -1.06 2.58
C LYS A 80 4.42 -1.20 2.89
N GLN A 81 4.77 -2.06 3.84
CA GLN A 81 6.17 -2.33 4.17
C GLN A 81 6.91 -3.02 3.01
N GLN A 82 6.30 -4.06 2.43
CA GLN A 82 6.88 -4.77 1.28
C GLN A 82 7.13 -3.83 0.09
N LEU A 83 6.19 -2.93 -0.18
CA LEU A 83 6.33 -1.93 -1.23
C LEU A 83 7.53 -1.00 -0.97
N LYS A 84 7.67 -0.50 0.27
CA LYS A 84 8.80 0.34 0.67
C LYS A 84 10.14 -0.38 0.53
N ASP A 85 10.21 -1.64 0.95
CA ASP A 85 11.42 -2.45 0.86
C ASP A 85 11.81 -2.69 -0.60
N GLN A 86 10.83 -2.91 -1.48
CA GLN A 86 11.05 -3.04 -2.92
C GLN A 86 11.63 -1.75 -3.52
N TYR A 87 11.05 -0.58 -3.24
CA TYR A 87 11.57 0.69 -3.75
C TYR A 87 12.91 1.08 -3.13
N PHE A 88 13.17 0.70 -1.88
CA PHE A 88 14.48 0.85 -1.26
C PHE A 88 15.54 0.09 -2.06
N LEU A 89 15.28 -1.17 -2.41
CA LEU A 89 16.18 -1.97 -3.24
C LEU A 89 16.36 -1.36 -4.64
N GLN A 90 15.26 -0.91 -5.27
CA GLN A 90 15.32 -0.27 -6.59
C GLN A 90 16.16 1.00 -6.59
N ARG A 91 16.02 1.86 -5.57
CA ARG A 91 16.86 3.07 -5.39
C ARG A 91 18.34 2.70 -5.25
N HIS A 92 18.65 1.72 -4.41
CA HIS A 92 20.02 1.25 -4.22
C HIS A 92 20.64 0.72 -5.52
N GLN A 93 19.90 -0.08 -6.27
CA GLN A 93 20.34 -0.59 -7.57
C GLN A 93 20.49 0.50 -8.63
N LEU A 94 19.63 1.52 -8.61
CA LEU A 94 19.74 2.68 -9.50
C LEU A 94 21.02 3.47 -9.23
N LEU A 95 21.32 3.75 -7.96
CA LEU A 95 22.54 4.46 -7.57
C LEU A 95 23.81 3.70 -7.99
N LYS A 96 23.83 2.37 -7.80
CA LYS A 96 24.95 1.54 -8.29
C LYS A 96 25.14 1.62 -9.81
N ARG A 97 24.04 1.64 -10.57
CA ARG A 97 24.10 1.83 -12.03
C ARG A 97 24.64 3.21 -12.39
N HIS A 98 24.18 4.25 -11.70
CA HIS A 98 24.64 5.62 -11.92
C HIS A 98 26.15 5.78 -11.66
N GLU A 99 26.67 5.14 -10.62
CA GLU A 99 28.11 5.10 -10.34
C GLU A 99 28.89 4.49 -11.51
N LYS A 100 28.41 3.36 -12.08
CA LYS A 100 29.05 2.72 -13.23
C LYS A 100 28.97 3.54 -14.52
N GLU A 101 27.84 4.18 -14.78
CA GLU A 101 27.67 5.12 -15.90
C GLU A 101 28.65 6.30 -15.78
N MET A 102 28.81 6.87 -14.58
CA MET A 102 29.77 7.94 -14.30
C MET A 102 31.22 7.51 -14.49
N GLU A 103 31.61 6.34 -13.96
CA GLU A 103 32.94 5.76 -14.19
C GLU A 103 33.23 5.55 -15.68
N GLN A 104 32.22 5.13 -16.45
CA GLN A 104 32.35 4.95 -17.90
C GLN A 104 32.52 6.31 -18.61
N MET A 105 31.75 7.32 -18.23
CA MET A 105 31.85 8.67 -18.80
C MET A 105 33.22 9.30 -18.54
N HIS A 106 33.74 9.20 -17.31
CA HIS A 106 35.08 9.68 -16.99
C HIS A 106 36.16 8.98 -17.83
N ARG A 107 36.10 7.65 -17.94
CA ARG A 107 37.03 6.88 -18.79
C ARG A 107 36.91 7.20 -20.27
N TYR A 108 35.73 7.57 -20.75
CA TYR A 108 35.51 7.99 -22.13
C TYR A 108 36.14 9.37 -22.39
N ASN A 109 35.81 10.36 -21.56
CA ASN A 109 36.37 11.71 -21.67
C ASN A 109 37.90 11.71 -21.53
N GLN A 110 38.46 10.90 -20.63
CA GLN A 110 39.91 10.76 -20.48
C GLN A 110 40.58 10.23 -21.76
N ARG A 111 39.96 9.27 -22.45
CA ARG A 111 40.45 8.75 -23.72
C ARG A 111 40.45 9.80 -24.81
N LEU A 112 39.37 10.59 -24.94
CA LEU A 112 39.30 11.70 -25.89
C LEU A 112 40.42 12.74 -25.67
N ILE A 113 40.67 13.10 -24.41
CA ILE A 113 41.74 14.03 -24.04
C ILE A 113 43.10 13.47 -24.43
N GLU A 114 43.35 12.20 -24.15
CA GLU A 114 44.62 11.55 -24.48
C GLU A 114 44.82 11.43 -26.00
N GLU A 115 43.78 11.11 -26.76
CA GLU A 115 43.83 11.09 -28.23
C GLU A 115 44.15 12.48 -28.81
N MET A 116 43.54 13.55 -28.27
CA MET A 116 43.84 14.92 -28.68
C MET A 116 45.31 15.28 -28.39
N LYS A 117 45.79 15.00 -27.17
CA LYS A 117 47.19 15.24 -26.80
C LYS A 117 48.16 14.50 -27.72
N ASN A 118 47.86 13.24 -28.04
CA ASN A 118 48.67 12.44 -28.95
C ASN A 118 48.71 13.04 -30.36
N LYS A 119 47.58 13.49 -30.88
CA LYS A 119 47.50 14.18 -32.18
C LYS A 119 48.31 15.48 -32.18
N GLN A 120 48.15 16.32 -31.16
CA GLN A 120 48.88 17.58 -31.03
C GLN A 120 50.40 17.35 -30.91
N ASN A 121 50.81 16.31 -30.18
CA ASN A 121 52.22 15.94 -30.07
C ASN A 121 52.80 15.51 -31.43
N GLN A 122 52.08 14.69 -32.21
CA GLN A 122 52.50 14.30 -33.56
C GLN A 122 52.63 15.52 -34.48
N GLU A 123 51.66 16.43 -34.46
CA GLU A 123 51.68 17.66 -35.26
C GLU A 123 52.87 18.57 -34.88
N ARG A 124 53.14 18.72 -33.58
CA ARG A 124 54.27 19.50 -33.04
C ARG A 124 55.62 18.91 -33.45
N VAL A 125 55.77 17.59 -33.45
CA VAL A 125 57.00 16.89 -33.86
C VAL A 125 57.22 16.96 -35.37
N ARG A 126 56.15 16.96 -36.18
CA ARG A 126 56.24 17.03 -37.65
C ARG A 126 56.55 18.44 -38.16
N LEU A 127 56.02 19.48 -37.52
CA LEU A 127 56.11 20.86 -38.01
C LEU A 127 57.55 21.34 -38.31
N PRO A 128 58.57 21.12 -37.44
CA PRO A 128 59.94 21.55 -37.74
C PRO A 128 60.56 20.86 -38.97
N LYS A 129 60.14 19.61 -39.26
CA LYS A 129 60.60 18.91 -40.47
C LYS A 129 59.99 19.56 -41.71
N ILE A 130 58.70 19.86 -41.67
CA ILE A 130 57.96 20.54 -42.76
C ILE A 130 58.54 21.94 -43.01
N GLN A 131 58.73 22.74 -41.95
CA GLN A 131 59.32 24.08 -42.05
C GLN A 131 60.71 24.06 -42.69
N ARG A 132 61.57 23.09 -42.34
CA ARG A 132 62.89 22.95 -42.96
C ARG A 132 62.81 22.61 -44.45
N SER A 133 61.94 21.69 -44.87
CA SER A 133 61.76 21.37 -46.29
C SER A 133 61.19 22.56 -47.07
N GLU A 134 60.18 23.25 -46.52
CA GLU A 134 59.60 24.42 -47.17
C GLU A 134 60.58 25.58 -47.29
N ALA A 135 61.37 25.85 -46.24
CA ALA A 135 62.37 26.90 -46.25
C ALA A 135 63.41 26.68 -47.36
N LYS A 136 63.85 25.42 -47.55
CA LYS A 136 64.75 25.05 -48.65
C LYS A 136 64.12 25.34 -50.01
N THR A 137 62.88 24.91 -50.23
CA THR A 137 62.16 25.14 -51.49
C THR A 137 61.92 26.63 -51.75
N ARG A 138 61.46 27.39 -50.74
CA ARG A 138 61.23 28.84 -50.81
C ARG A 138 62.52 29.60 -51.09
N MET A 139 63.62 29.25 -50.42
CA MET A 139 64.95 29.83 -50.67
C MET A 139 65.45 29.54 -52.10
N ALA A 140 65.27 28.32 -52.60
CA ALA A 140 65.63 27.97 -53.98
C ALA A 140 64.81 28.77 -55.00
N MET A 141 63.50 28.90 -54.78
CA MET A 141 62.64 29.74 -55.62
C MET A 141 63.04 31.22 -55.57
N PHE A 142 63.35 31.75 -54.39
CA PHE A 142 63.80 33.14 -54.24
C PHE A 142 65.11 33.40 -54.96
N LYS A 143 66.11 32.51 -54.82
CA LYS A 143 67.37 32.58 -55.58
C LYS A 143 67.15 32.51 -57.09
N LYS A 144 66.23 31.65 -57.55
CA LYS A 144 65.85 31.59 -58.97
C LYS A 144 65.20 32.89 -59.44
N SER A 145 64.31 33.46 -58.64
CA SER A 145 63.67 34.77 -58.92
C SER A 145 64.71 35.89 -59.01
N LEU A 146 65.67 35.95 -58.07
CA LEU A 146 66.74 36.93 -58.09
C LEU A 146 67.57 36.87 -59.38
N ARG A 147 67.88 35.66 -59.87
CA ARG A 147 68.60 35.48 -61.15
C ARG A 147 67.81 35.97 -62.36
N ILE A 148 66.48 35.80 -62.35
CA ILE A 148 65.61 36.24 -63.45
C ILE A 148 65.45 37.78 -63.43
N THR A 149 65.36 38.39 -62.24
CA THR A 149 65.19 39.84 -62.06
C THR A 149 66.52 40.62 -62.01
N ALA A 150 67.66 39.94 -62.21
CA ALA A 150 68.97 40.57 -62.17
C ALA A 150 69.16 41.54 -63.36
N THR A 151 68.97 42.84 -63.12
CA THR A 151 69.42 43.91 -64.04
C THR A 151 70.92 44.12 -63.87
N ALA A 152 71.62 44.57 -64.93
CA ALA A 152 73.08 44.80 -64.94
C ALA A 152 73.60 45.80 -63.88
N SER A 153 72.71 46.42 -63.12
CA SER A 153 72.98 47.40 -62.05
C SER A 153 72.97 46.83 -60.63
N VAL A 154 72.63 45.55 -60.42
CA VAL A 154 72.60 44.94 -59.07
C VAL A 154 73.97 44.38 -58.72
N THR A 155 74.58 44.88 -57.65
CA THR A 155 75.89 44.38 -57.20
C THR A 155 75.75 43.05 -56.44
N PRO A 156 76.79 42.18 -56.46
CA PRO A 156 76.79 40.93 -55.70
C PRO A 156 76.53 41.11 -54.19
N GLU A 157 76.85 42.28 -53.65
CA GLU A 157 76.62 42.64 -52.25
C GLU A 157 75.15 42.92 -51.95
N GLN A 158 74.45 43.61 -52.85
CA GLN A 158 73.00 43.83 -52.74
C GLN A 158 72.23 42.52 -52.87
N GLU A 159 72.70 41.57 -53.69
CA GLU A 159 72.10 40.23 -53.79
C GLU A 159 72.25 39.44 -52.48
N ARG A 160 73.44 39.49 -51.85
CA ARG A 160 73.69 38.87 -50.53
C ARG A 160 72.77 39.45 -49.45
N GLU A 161 72.61 40.77 -49.42
CA GLU A 161 71.75 41.43 -48.44
C GLU A 161 70.26 41.06 -48.65
N ARG A 162 69.79 40.98 -49.90
CA ARG A 162 68.42 40.51 -50.21
C ARG A 162 68.18 39.06 -49.77
N ILE A 163 69.16 38.16 -49.93
CA ILE A 163 69.08 36.77 -49.44
C ILE A 163 69.00 36.73 -47.90
N LYS A 164 69.79 37.56 -47.21
CA LYS A 164 69.77 37.66 -45.75
C LYS A 164 68.41 38.18 -45.23
N GLN A 165 67.87 39.21 -45.86
CA GLN A 165 66.54 39.75 -45.53
C GLN A 165 65.44 38.71 -45.73
N PHE A 166 65.48 37.95 -46.84
CA PHE A 166 64.54 36.85 -47.07
C PHE A 166 64.66 35.76 -46.00
N GLY A 167 65.87 35.39 -45.59
CA GLY A 167 66.10 34.45 -44.48
C GLY A 167 65.48 34.92 -43.17
N SER A 168 65.67 36.20 -42.80
CA SER A 168 65.06 36.79 -41.60
C SER A 168 63.52 36.81 -41.67
N GLN A 169 62.96 37.13 -42.83
CA GLN A 169 61.51 37.10 -43.04
C GLN A 169 60.95 35.67 -42.94
N GLU A 170 61.65 34.67 -43.48
CA GLU A 170 61.26 33.27 -43.41
C GLU A 170 61.34 32.71 -41.97
N GLU A 171 62.35 33.11 -41.19
CA GLU A 171 62.43 32.77 -39.75
C GLU A 171 61.26 33.38 -38.96
N LYS A 172 60.90 34.64 -39.26
CA LYS A 172 59.73 35.30 -38.66
C LYS A 172 58.44 34.57 -39.02
N ARG A 173 58.26 34.15 -40.28
CA ARG A 173 57.11 33.34 -40.72
C ARG A 173 57.02 32.04 -39.93
N GLN A 174 58.11 31.30 -39.82
CA GLN A 174 58.14 30.03 -39.10
C GLN A 174 57.86 30.18 -37.61
N LYS A 175 58.35 31.26 -36.98
CA LYS A 175 58.04 31.58 -35.58
C LYS A 175 56.55 31.86 -35.39
N ASN A 176 55.94 32.66 -36.27
CA ASN A 176 54.50 32.94 -36.23
C ASN A 176 53.66 31.69 -36.47
N GLU A 177 54.05 30.82 -37.40
CA GLU A 177 53.36 29.55 -37.64
C GLU A 177 53.39 28.62 -36.42
N ARG A 178 54.53 28.53 -35.72
CA ARG A 178 54.61 27.79 -34.45
C ARG A 178 53.71 28.37 -33.37
N LEU A 179 53.64 29.70 -33.25
CA LEU A 179 52.75 30.37 -32.31
C LEU A 179 51.28 30.08 -32.64
N ASN A 180 50.88 30.21 -33.91
CA ASN A 180 49.52 29.91 -34.36
C ASN A 180 49.15 28.44 -34.13
N GLN A 181 50.07 27.51 -34.37
CA GLN A 181 49.85 26.09 -34.08
C GLN A 181 49.61 25.88 -32.57
N HIS A 182 50.46 26.45 -31.73
CA HIS A 182 50.30 26.34 -30.28
C HIS A 182 48.96 26.91 -29.79
N GLN A 183 48.59 28.10 -30.27
CA GLN A 183 47.32 28.73 -29.91
C GLN A 183 46.10 27.93 -30.39
N LYS A 184 46.20 27.29 -31.58
CA LYS A 184 45.19 26.35 -32.07
C LYS A 184 45.06 25.13 -31.16
N HIS A 185 46.18 24.55 -30.73
CA HIS A 185 46.19 23.40 -29.82
C HIS A 185 45.56 23.74 -28.45
N GLU A 186 45.90 24.89 -27.89
CA GLU A 186 45.31 25.41 -26.65
C GLU A 186 43.79 25.59 -26.76
N ASN A 187 43.31 26.20 -27.85
CA ASN A 187 41.88 26.39 -28.06
C ASN A 187 41.14 25.05 -28.19
N GLN A 188 41.68 24.11 -28.97
CA GLN A 188 41.10 22.77 -29.10
C GLN A 188 41.03 22.02 -27.77
N MET A 189 42.09 22.10 -26.95
CA MET A 189 42.10 21.50 -25.60
C MET A 189 41.04 22.11 -24.71
N ARG A 190 40.88 23.44 -24.74
CA ARG A 190 39.85 24.14 -23.97
C ARG A 190 38.45 23.71 -24.39
N ASP A 191 38.18 23.68 -25.69
CA ASP A 191 36.87 23.31 -26.23
C ASP A 191 36.53 21.85 -25.88
N LEU A 192 37.49 20.93 -25.99
CA LEU A 192 37.30 19.54 -25.59
C LEU A 192 37.05 19.39 -24.09
N GLN A 193 37.74 20.15 -23.25
CA GLN A 193 37.51 20.12 -21.81
C GLN A 193 36.08 20.59 -21.47
N LEU A 194 35.63 21.69 -22.10
CA LEU A 194 34.26 22.17 -21.95
C LEU A 194 33.23 21.14 -22.40
N GLN A 195 33.51 20.42 -23.49
CA GLN A 195 32.66 19.33 -23.96
C GLN A 195 32.61 18.17 -22.95
N CYS A 196 33.76 17.76 -22.39
CA CYS A 196 33.82 16.73 -21.35
C CYS A 196 33.00 17.11 -20.12
N ASP A 197 33.09 18.37 -19.70
CA ASP A 197 32.34 18.91 -18.56
C ASP A 197 30.83 19.01 -18.88
N SER A 198 30.44 19.30 -20.14
CA SER A 198 29.05 19.22 -20.59
C SER A 198 28.52 17.80 -20.51
N ASN A 199 29.26 16.82 -21.06
CA ASN A 199 28.87 15.41 -21.04
C ASN A 199 28.61 14.90 -19.62
N ILE A 200 29.45 15.31 -18.66
CA ILE A 200 29.27 14.94 -17.24
C ILE A 200 27.99 15.56 -16.67
N ARG A 201 27.76 16.85 -16.92
CA ARG A 201 26.57 17.56 -16.42
C ARG A 201 25.28 16.99 -17.00
N GLU A 202 25.25 16.70 -18.30
CA GLU A 202 24.10 16.08 -18.97
C GLU A 202 23.81 14.69 -18.40
N LEU A 203 24.85 13.87 -18.19
CA LEU A 203 24.68 12.55 -17.56
C LEU A 203 24.12 12.68 -16.14
N GLN A 204 24.66 13.59 -15.33
CA GLN A 204 24.15 13.85 -13.98
C GLN A 204 22.70 14.32 -13.98
N GLN A 205 22.31 15.17 -14.95
CA GLN A 205 20.93 15.60 -15.10
C GLN A 205 20.01 14.41 -15.39
N LEU A 206 20.36 13.56 -16.35
CA LEU A 206 19.58 12.35 -16.67
C LEU A 206 19.48 11.40 -15.46
N GLN A 207 20.54 11.28 -14.67
CA GLN A 207 20.53 10.49 -13.45
C GLN A 207 19.59 11.08 -12.38
N ASN A 208 19.58 12.40 -12.21
CA ASN A 208 18.65 13.08 -11.31
C ASN A 208 17.20 12.90 -11.75
N GLU A 209 16.91 13.05 -13.04
CA GLU A 209 15.57 12.81 -13.61
C GLU A 209 15.09 11.37 -13.35
N LYS A 210 15.97 10.36 -13.55
CA LYS A 210 15.65 8.97 -13.21
C LYS A 210 15.34 8.79 -11.72
N CYS A 211 16.08 9.44 -10.83
CA CYS A 211 15.83 9.40 -9.39
C CYS A 211 14.49 10.04 -9.02
N HIS A 212 14.18 11.21 -9.59
CA HIS A 212 12.91 11.90 -9.37
C HIS A 212 11.73 11.05 -9.81
N LEU A 213 11.77 10.51 -11.03
CA LEU A 213 10.71 9.63 -11.54
C LEU A 213 10.50 8.40 -10.66
N LEU A 214 11.57 7.81 -10.12
CA LEU A 214 11.46 6.66 -9.23
C LEU A 214 10.74 7.02 -7.92
N ILE A 215 11.05 8.18 -7.34
CA ILE A 215 10.43 8.67 -6.09
C ILE A 215 8.96 9.05 -6.34
N GLU A 216 8.66 9.70 -7.46
CA GLU A 216 7.29 10.02 -7.86
C GLU A 216 6.45 8.74 -8.00
N HIS A 217 7.01 7.73 -8.66
CA HIS A 217 6.33 6.44 -8.83
C HIS A 217 6.15 5.69 -7.49
N GLU A 218 7.15 5.71 -6.59
CA GLU A 218 7.02 5.19 -5.22
C GLU A 218 5.88 5.87 -4.46
N THR A 219 5.84 7.21 -4.51
CA THR A 219 4.83 8.03 -3.83
C THR A 219 3.44 7.75 -4.36
N GLN A 220 3.30 7.70 -5.68
CA GLN A 220 2.03 7.40 -6.34
C GLN A 220 1.54 5.99 -5.99
N LYS A 221 2.43 4.98 -5.97
CA LYS A 221 2.06 3.61 -5.59
C LYS A 221 1.66 3.48 -4.13
N LEU A 222 2.33 4.18 -3.22
CA LEU A 222 1.92 4.23 -1.81
C LEU A 222 0.53 4.85 -1.65
N LYS A 223 0.26 5.93 -2.39
CA LYS A 223 -1.05 6.59 -2.40
C LYS A 223 -2.15 5.67 -2.93
N GLU A 224 -1.93 4.99 -4.05
CA GLU A 224 -2.86 4.00 -4.61
C GLU A 224 -3.18 2.88 -3.60
N LEU A 225 -2.16 2.38 -2.90
CA LEU A 225 -2.33 1.36 -1.86
C LEU A 225 -3.16 1.85 -0.66
N ASP A 226 -2.92 3.10 -0.21
CA ASP A 226 -3.68 3.73 0.87
C ASP A 226 -5.15 3.97 0.46
N GLU A 227 -5.39 4.35 -0.80
CA GLU A 227 -6.72 4.53 -1.37
C GLU A 227 -7.48 3.20 -1.48
N GLU A 228 -6.82 2.14 -1.95
CA GLU A 228 -7.38 0.78 -2.03
C GLU A 228 -7.79 0.27 -0.65
N HIS A 229 -6.91 0.41 0.35
CA HIS A 229 -7.22 0.04 1.73
C HIS A 229 -8.40 0.84 2.29
N SER A 230 -8.45 2.14 2.02
CA SER A 230 -9.56 3.00 2.42
C SER A 230 -10.89 2.59 1.77
N GLN A 231 -10.86 2.06 0.55
CA GLN A 231 -12.03 1.50 -0.12
C GLN A 231 -12.42 0.15 0.48
N GLU A 232 -11.45 -0.73 0.75
CA GLU A 232 -11.67 -2.06 1.37
C GLU A 232 -12.34 -1.91 2.75
N ILE A 233 -11.85 -0.99 3.60
CA ILE A 233 -12.46 -0.67 4.90
C ILE A 233 -13.89 -0.14 4.75
N ARG A 234 -14.14 0.72 3.77
CA ARG A 234 -15.51 1.24 3.52
C ARG A 234 -16.47 0.12 3.15
N GLN A 235 -16.08 -0.74 2.20
CA GLN A 235 -16.90 -1.87 1.77
C GLN A 235 -17.13 -2.89 2.89
N TRP A 236 -16.10 -3.15 3.71
CA TRP A 236 -16.24 -4.01 4.88
C TRP A 236 -17.23 -3.41 5.89
N ARG A 237 -17.13 -2.12 6.22
CA ARG A 237 -18.08 -1.43 7.11
C ARG A 237 -19.51 -1.46 6.56
N GLU A 238 -19.69 -1.36 5.24
CA GLU A 238 -21.00 -1.48 4.59
C GLU A 238 -21.59 -2.88 4.76
N LYS A 239 -20.78 -3.93 4.67
CA LYS A 239 -21.21 -5.33 4.91
C LYS A 239 -21.52 -5.61 6.38
N LEU A 240 -20.89 -4.90 7.32
CA LEU A 240 -21.16 -5.06 8.76
C LEU A 240 -22.57 -4.58 9.16
N ARG A 241 -23.04 -3.47 8.58
CA ARG A 241 -24.35 -2.88 8.92
C ARG A 241 -25.52 -3.88 8.80
N PRO A 242 -25.74 -4.56 7.65
CA PRO A 242 -26.82 -5.53 7.52
C PRO A 242 -26.63 -6.75 8.43
N ARG A 243 -25.39 -7.19 8.67
CA ARG A 243 -25.09 -8.30 9.60
C ARG A 243 -25.52 -7.96 11.03
N LYS A 244 -25.19 -6.75 11.51
CA LYS A 244 -25.65 -6.25 12.82
C LYS A 244 -27.17 -6.13 12.87
N LYS A 245 -27.78 -5.60 11.81
CA LYS A 245 -29.24 -5.44 11.74
C LYS A 245 -29.96 -6.79 11.80
N ALA A 246 -29.52 -7.78 11.03
CA ALA A 246 -30.09 -9.12 11.03
C ALA A 246 -30.01 -9.79 12.42
N LEU A 247 -28.92 -9.59 13.14
CA LEU A 247 -28.75 -10.11 14.51
C LEU A 247 -29.80 -9.53 15.48
N GLU A 248 -30.08 -8.23 15.37
CA GLU A 248 -31.08 -7.56 16.24
C GLU A 248 -32.52 -7.88 15.82
N GLU A 249 -32.78 -8.03 14.52
CA GLU A 249 -34.09 -8.46 14.00
C GLU A 249 -34.42 -9.89 14.44
N GLU A 250 -33.45 -10.81 14.40
CA GLU A 250 -33.65 -12.19 14.88
C GLU A 250 -33.99 -12.24 16.37
N PHE A 251 -33.33 -11.41 17.18
CA PHE A 251 -33.63 -11.28 18.60
C PHE A 251 -35.02 -10.74 18.86
N THR A 252 -35.39 -9.67 18.15
CA THR A 252 -36.72 -9.06 18.24
C THR A 252 -37.81 -10.07 17.88
N ARG A 253 -37.60 -10.87 16.83
CA ARG A 253 -38.53 -11.93 16.43
C ARG A 253 -38.69 -12.98 17.53
N LYS A 254 -37.60 -13.44 18.15
CA LYS A 254 -37.66 -14.41 19.25
C LYS A 254 -38.37 -13.87 20.49
N LEU A 255 -38.22 -12.57 20.79
CA LEU A 255 -38.97 -11.93 21.87
C LEU A 255 -40.48 -11.94 21.59
N GLN A 256 -40.88 -11.60 20.37
CA GLN A 256 -42.29 -11.64 19.94
C GLN A 256 -42.84 -13.08 19.99
N GLU A 257 -42.08 -14.07 19.52
CA GLU A 257 -42.46 -15.49 19.59
C GLU A 257 -42.66 -15.96 21.05
N GLN A 258 -41.75 -15.60 21.97
CA GLN A 258 -41.92 -15.89 23.41
C GLN A 258 -43.15 -15.19 23.99
N GLU A 259 -43.37 -13.91 23.66
CA GLU A 259 -44.52 -13.15 24.16
C GLU A 259 -45.85 -13.79 23.73
N VAL A 260 -45.98 -14.18 22.46
CA VAL A 260 -47.15 -14.90 21.95
C VAL A 260 -47.32 -16.24 22.65
N PHE A 261 -46.25 -17.03 22.79
CA PHE A 261 -46.29 -18.33 23.45
C PHE A 261 -46.81 -18.26 24.89
N PHE A 262 -46.32 -17.31 25.69
CA PHE A 262 -46.73 -17.15 27.09
C PHE A 262 -48.08 -16.44 27.25
N LYS A 263 -48.47 -15.53 26.34
CA LYS A 263 -49.81 -14.92 26.32
C LYS A 263 -50.90 -15.95 25.99
N MET A 264 -50.69 -16.78 24.97
CA MET A 264 -51.64 -17.84 24.57
C MET A 264 -51.79 -18.93 25.65
N SER A 265 -50.75 -19.11 26.49
CA SER A 265 -50.80 -20.04 27.62
C SER A 265 -51.62 -19.52 28.81
N GLY A 266 -52.02 -18.23 28.81
CA GLY A 266 -52.84 -17.60 29.85
C GLY A 266 -54.29 -18.08 29.90
N GLU A 267 -54.85 -18.52 28.77
CA GLU A 267 -56.26 -18.95 28.66
C GLU A 267 -56.47 -20.47 28.81
N SER A 268 -55.41 -21.26 28.96
CA SER A 268 -55.56 -22.71 29.12
C SER A 268 -56.27 -23.03 30.44
N GLU A 269 -57.51 -23.49 30.31
CA GLU A 269 -58.33 -24.04 31.38
C GLU A 269 -57.57 -25.09 32.17
N CYS A 270 -57.83 -25.09 33.48
CA CYS A 270 -57.22 -25.97 34.45
C CYS A 270 -57.71 -27.39 34.16
N LEU A 271 -56.97 -28.18 33.39
CA LEU A 271 -57.26 -29.61 33.31
C LEU A 271 -56.82 -30.25 34.62
N ASN A 272 -57.80 -30.86 35.27
CA ASN A 272 -57.72 -31.61 36.52
C ASN A 272 -56.36 -32.33 36.70
N PRO A 273 -55.64 -32.10 37.82
CA PRO A 273 -54.37 -32.77 38.10
C PRO A 273 -54.49 -34.30 38.29
N THR A 274 -55.71 -34.83 38.33
CA THR A 274 -56.02 -36.27 38.35
C THR A 274 -55.92 -36.97 36.99
N THR A 275 -55.72 -36.24 35.90
CA THR A 275 -55.43 -36.88 34.59
C THR A 275 -53.92 -37.12 34.47
N GLN A 276 -53.48 -38.37 34.65
CA GLN A 276 -52.09 -38.87 34.50
C GLN A 276 -51.48 -38.68 33.08
N SER A 277 -52.07 -37.85 32.23
CA SER A 277 -51.75 -37.78 30.80
C SER A 277 -51.28 -36.40 30.36
N ARG A 278 -50.36 -35.76 31.09
CA ARG A 278 -49.50 -34.70 30.56
C ARG A 278 -48.11 -34.73 31.21
N VAL A 279 -47.33 -35.71 30.80
CA VAL A 279 -45.86 -35.63 30.90
C VAL A 279 -45.42 -34.37 30.16
N SER A 280 -44.73 -33.48 30.88
CA SER A 280 -44.03 -32.34 30.30
C SER A 280 -43.23 -32.79 29.08
N LYS A 281 -43.46 -32.15 27.92
CA LYS A 281 -42.79 -32.46 26.65
C LYS A 281 -41.27 -32.23 26.68
N PHE A 282 -40.70 -31.82 27.81
CA PHE A 282 -39.29 -31.49 27.92
C PHE A 282 -38.38 -32.69 28.17
N TYR A 283 -38.86 -33.84 28.64
CA TYR A 283 -38.04 -35.06 28.75
C TYR A 283 -38.89 -36.35 28.65
N PRO A 284 -38.53 -37.32 27.78
CA PRO A 284 -39.12 -38.65 27.83
C PRO A 284 -38.58 -39.39 29.06
N ILE A 285 -39.45 -39.73 30.00
CA ILE A 285 -39.14 -40.67 31.09
C ILE A 285 -39.37 -42.09 30.53
N PRO A 286 -38.37 -43.00 30.59
CA PRO A 286 -38.60 -44.39 30.20
C PRO A 286 -39.58 -45.04 31.19
N ASN A 287 -40.61 -45.71 30.66
CA ASN A 287 -41.55 -46.48 31.47
C ASN A 287 -40.81 -47.64 32.15
N LEU A 288 -40.52 -47.49 33.44
CA LEU A 288 -40.20 -48.63 34.30
C LEU A 288 -41.52 -49.34 34.64
N HIS A 289 -41.79 -50.43 33.92
CA HIS A 289 -42.79 -51.40 34.34
C HIS A 289 -42.31 -52.07 35.63
N ASN A 290 -42.98 -51.74 36.73
CA ASN A 290 -42.97 -52.58 37.91
C ASN A 290 -43.90 -53.77 37.63
N ALA A 291 -43.34 -54.93 37.37
CA ALA A 291 -44.02 -56.20 37.50
C ALA A 291 -43.07 -57.12 38.26
N GLY A 292 -43.36 -57.28 39.56
CA GLY A 292 -42.72 -58.27 40.39
C GLY A 292 -43.14 -59.68 39.98
N LEU A 293 -42.16 -60.58 40.06
CA LEU A 293 -42.24 -61.90 40.68
C LEU A 293 -40.91 -62.13 41.38
#